data_AF-A0A9X4E1D7-F1
#
_entry.id   AF-A0A9X4E1D7-F1
#
_cell.length_a   1.000
_cell.length_b   1.000
_cell.length_c   1.000
_cell.angle_alpha   90.00
_cell.angle_beta   90.00
_cell.angle_gamma   90.00
#
_symmetry.space_group_name_H-M   'P 1'
#
loop_
_entity.id
_entity.type
_entity.pdbx_description
1 polymer ?
#
loop_
_entity_poly.entity_id
_entity_poly.type
_entity_poly.pdbx_seq_one_letter_code
_entity_poly.pdbx_strand_id
1 'polypeptide(L)'
;MSTKLLLDLSRGVPFNVYEDELAGAIVLSLFCDARGREPDGSIGRGWWGDGLAERKDEWGSRLWELARAKHTAETLARAEDAARDALNWLLDDGIAEALSITAYAPAPSVLGLLIKLDGRRYELEINHAL
;
A
#
# COMPACT_ATOMS: atom_id res chain seq x y z
N MET A 1 -19.60 5.66 -4.24
CA MET A 1 -19.66 4.33 -3.58
C MET A 1 -18.40 4.17 -2.74
N SER A 2 -18.49 3.58 -1.55
CA SER A 2 -17.36 3.44 -0.62
C SER A 2 -17.13 1.97 -0.31
N THR A 3 -15.90 1.49 -0.47
CA THR A 3 -15.48 0.12 -0.18
C THR A 3 -14.64 0.12 1.09
N LYS A 4 -15.01 -0.68 2.09
CA LYS A 4 -14.22 -0.86 3.31
C LYS A 4 -13.57 -2.24 3.29
N LEU A 5 -12.25 -2.28 3.46
CA LEU A 5 -11.43 -3.49 3.45
C LEU A 5 -10.78 -3.65 4.83
N LEU A 6 -11.08 -4.78 5.49
CA LEU A 6 -10.44 -5.16 6.75
C LEU A 6 -9.41 -6.23 6.44
N LEU A 7 -8.14 -5.91 6.61
CA LEU A 7 -7.02 -6.79 6.30
C LEU A 7 -6.30 -7.19 7.58
N ASP A 8 -5.93 -8.46 7.65
CA ASP A 8 -5.06 -9.01 8.69
C ASP A 8 -3.93 -9.79 8.01
N LEU A 9 -2.74 -9.21 8.01
CA LEU A 9 -1.59 -9.76 7.30
C LEU A 9 -1.13 -11.11 7.88
N SER A 10 -1.61 -11.50 9.07
CA SER A 10 -1.37 -12.83 9.65
C SER A 10 -2.31 -13.94 9.11
N ARG A 11 -3.43 -13.56 8.49
CA ARG A 11 -4.47 -14.49 7.99
C ARG A 11 -4.57 -14.54 6.47
N GLY A 12 -3.85 -13.66 5.78
CA GLY A 12 -3.90 -13.51 4.34
C GLY A 12 -5.04 -12.60 3.86
N VAL A 13 -4.98 -12.21 2.59
CA VAL A 13 -5.99 -11.35 1.96
C VAL A 13 -7.22 -12.19 1.57
N PRO A 14 -8.44 -11.79 1.95
CA PRO A 14 -9.67 -12.47 1.52
C PRO A 14 -9.83 -12.47 0.00
N PHE A 15 -10.17 -13.62 -0.61
CA PHE A 15 -10.27 -13.75 -2.07
C PHE A 15 -11.34 -12.85 -2.71
N ASN A 16 -12.43 -12.56 -2.01
CA ASN A 16 -13.51 -11.72 -2.51
C ASN A 16 -13.07 -10.26 -2.74
N VAL A 17 -11.94 -9.82 -2.20
CA VAL A 17 -11.36 -8.50 -2.49
C VAL A 17 -11.04 -8.36 -3.98
N TYR A 18 -10.66 -9.46 -4.65
CA TYR A 18 -10.28 -9.46 -6.06
C TYR A 18 -11.48 -9.49 -7.02
N GLU A 19 -12.72 -9.48 -6.52
CA GLU A 19 -13.92 -9.30 -7.35
C GLU A 19 -14.06 -7.84 -7.85
N ASP A 20 -13.48 -6.87 -7.12
CA ASP A 20 -13.28 -5.50 -7.59
C ASP A 20 -11.83 -5.36 -8.06
N GLU A 21 -11.66 -5.17 -9.38
CA GLU A 21 -10.36 -5.06 -10.03
C GLU A 21 -9.48 -3.96 -9.44
N LEU A 22 -10.06 -2.81 -9.06
CA LEU A 22 -9.33 -1.71 -8.44
C LEU A 22 -8.99 -2.02 -6.99
N ALA A 23 -9.89 -2.66 -6.23
CA ALA A 23 -9.58 -3.09 -4.87
C ALA A 23 -8.43 -4.10 -4.87
N GLY A 24 -8.47 -5.06 -5.80
CA GLY A 24 -7.40 -6.03 -6.02
C GLY A 24 -6.08 -5.36 -6.39
N ALA A 25 -6.09 -4.46 -7.36
CA ALA A 25 -4.91 -3.70 -7.78
C ALA A 25 -4.31 -2.88 -6.63
N ILE A 26 -5.15 -2.21 -5.83
CA ILE A 26 -4.71 -1.47 -4.64
C ILE A 26 -4.02 -2.41 -3.66
N VAL A 27 -4.64 -3.53 -3.30
CA VAL A 27 -4.07 -4.46 -2.32
C VAL A 27 -2.76 -5.07 -2.81
N LEU A 28 -2.68 -5.47 -4.08
CA LEU A 28 -1.45 -6.00 -4.67
C LEU A 28 -0.33 -4.95 -4.71
N SER A 29 -0.65 -3.70 -5.06
CA SER A 29 0.33 -2.61 -5.09
C SER A 29 0.87 -2.31 -3.67
N LEU A 30 0.01 -2.32 -2.65
CA LEU A 30 0.40 -1.99 -1.28
C LEU A 30 1.14 -3.10 -0.55
N PHE A 31 0.90 -4.36 -0.89
CA PHE A 31 1.42 -5.52 -0.15
C PHE A 31 2.31 -6.46 -0.98
N CYS A 32 2.64 -6.10 -2.21
CA CYS A 32 3.90 -6.50 -2.82
C CYS A 32 5.02 -5.58 -2.33
N ASP A 33 6.20 -6.14 -2.08
CA ASP A 33 7.32 -5.35 -1.56
C ASP A 33 8.01 -4.60 -2.70
N ALA A 34 8.03 -3.28 -2.67
CA ALA A 34 8.94 -2.50 -3.50
C ALA A 34 10.37 -2.59 -2.95
N ARG A 35 11.35 -2.36 -3.83
CA ARG A 35 12.75 -2.30 -3.42
C ARG A 35 12.96 -1.24 -2.34
N GLY A 36 13.60 -1.63 -1.25
CA GLY A 36 13.91 -0.75 -0.13
C GLY A 36 15.12 -1.19 0.67
N ARG A 37 15.23 -0.70 1.91
CA ARG A 37 16.37 -0.99 2.80
C ARG A 37 15.91 -1.53 4.15
N GLU A 38 16.72 -2.42 4.71
CA GLU A 38 16.56 -2.84 6.10
C GLU A 38 16.95 -1.70 7.06
N PRO A 39 16.57 -1.77 8.35
CA PRO A 39 16.93 -0.76 9.35
C PRO A 39 18.44 -0.56 9.53
N ASP A 40 19.26 -1.57 9.21
CA ASP A 40 20.72 -1.50 9.25
C ASP A 40 21.34 -0.92 7.96
N GLY A 41 20.51 -0.52 6.99
CA GLY A 41 20.91 0.06 5.71
C GLY A 41 21.26 -0.95 4.61
N SER A 42 21.24 -2.25 4.93
CA SER A 42 21.47 -3.32 3.94
C SER A 42 20.34 -3.39 2.90
N ILE A 43 20.58 -4.14 1.82
CA ILE A 43 19.57 -4.35 0.79
C ILE A 43 18.40 -5.10 1.41
N GLY A 44 17.23 -4.48 1.41
CA GLY A 44 16.02 -5.08 1.94
C GLY A 44 15.23 -5.82 0.89
N ARG A 45 13.92 -5.93 1.17
CA ARG A 45 12.96 -6.61 0.33
C ARG A 45 12.78 -5.90 -1.02
N GLY A 46 12.02 -6.53 -1.90
CA GLY A 46 11.70 -6.02 -3.23
C GLY A 46 11.04 -7.07 -4.11
N TRP A 47 10.40 -6.61 -5.18
CA TRP A 47 9.72 -7.48 -6.12
C TRP A 47 10.74 -8.06 -7.10
N TRP A 48 10.66 -9.37 -7.31
CA TRP A 48 11.62 -10.06 -8.18
C TRP A 48 11.42 -9.68 -9.66
N GLY A 49 10.21 -9.28 -10.04
CA GLY A 49 9.86 -8.89 -11.41
C GLY A 49 10.56 -7.62 -11.88
N ASP A 50 10.97 -6.73 -10.96
CA ASP A 50 11.75 -5.53 -11.28
C ASP A 50 13.05 -5.86 -12.03
N GLY A 51 13.65 -7.03 -11.74
CA GLY A 51 14.87 -7.49 -12.42
C GLY A 51 14.66 -7.94 -13.86
N LEU A 52 13.41 -8.16 -14.27
CA LEU A 52 13.02 -8.54 -15.63
C LEU A 52 12.37 -7.38 -16.40
N ALA A 53 12.07 -6.26 -15.73
CA ALA A 53 11.41 -5.13 -16.35
C ALA A 53 12.37 -4.42 -17.33
N GLU A 54 11.92 -4.23 -18.58
CA GLU A 54 12.69 -3.51 -19.61
C GLU A 54 12.76 -2.00 -19.33
N ARG A 55 11.78 -1.49 -18.60
CA ARG A 55 11.69 -0.11 -18.11
C ARG A 55 11.86 -0.12 -16.60
N LYS A 56 12.26 1.02 -16.01
CA LYS A 56 12.32 1.20 -14.55
C LYS A 56 10.91 1.27 -13.96
N ASP A 57 10.16 0.20 -14.14
CA ASP A 57 8.79 0.03 -13.69
C ASP A 57 8.85 -0.77 -12.39
N GLU A 58 9.03 -0.06 -11.28
CA GLU A 58 9.17 -0.65 -9.96
C GLU A 58 7.79 -0.95 -9.38
N TRP A 59 7.53 -2.20 -9.01
CA TRP A 59 6.24 -2.62 -8.45
C TRP A 59 6.28 -2.72 -6.93
N GLY A 60 5.13 -2.43 -6.31
CA GLY A 60 4.90 -2.67 -4.89
C GLY A 60 5.05 -1.44 -4.02
N SER A 61 5.15 -1.64 -2.71
CA SER A 61 5.24 -0.58 -1.71
C SER A 61 6.38 -0.78 -0.73
N ARG A 62 6.89 0.33 -0.18
CA ARG A 62 7.82 0.35 0.95
C ARG A 62 7.10 0.34 2.31
N LEU A 63 5.80 0.07 2.37
CA LEU A 63 5.06 -0.06 3.64
C LEU A 63 5.70 -1.07 4.61
N TRP A 64 6.35 -2.12 4.08
CA TRP A 64 7.08 -3.10 4.88
C TRP A 64 8.24 -2.51 5.70
N GLU A 65 8.81 -1.37 5.28
CA GLU A 65 9.87 -0.66 6.04
C GLU A 65 9.33 -0.07 7.36
N LEU A 66 8.01 0.04 7.49
CA LEU A 66 7.33 0.54 8.67
C LEU A 66 6.92 -0.59 9.62
N ALA A 67 7.22 -1.84 9.31
CA ALA A 67 6.92 -2.96 10.18
C ALA A 67 7.58 -2.78 11.57
N ARG A 68 6.78 -2.89 12.63
CA ARG A 68 7.13 -2.65 14.05
C ARG A 68 7.35 -1.17 14.40
N ALA A 69 6.99 -0.23 13.54
CA ALA A 69 7.08 1.19 13.83
C ALA A 69 5.95 1.66 14.77
N LYS A 70 6.26 2.62 15.64
CA LYS A 70 5.24 3.24 16.48
C LYS A 70 4.29 4.09 15.62
N HIS A 71 3.02 4.11 15.98
CA HIS A 71 2.01 4.96 15.33
C HIS A 71 2.20 6.42 15.75
N THR A 72 3.13 7.09 15.09
CA THR A 72 3.38 8.53 15.23
C THR A 72 2.89 9.25 13.98
N ALA A 73 2.73 10.58 14.05
CA ALA A 73 2.41 11.38 12.87
C ALA A 73 3.46 11.20 11.75
N GLU A 74 4.72 11.02 12.11
CA GLU A 74 5.81 10.75 11.17
C GLU A 74 5.64 9.38 10.47
N THR A 75 5.33 8.32 11.22
CA THR A 75 5.08 6.99 10.63
C THR A 75 3.87 7.01 9.70
N LEU A 76 2.81 7.74 10.06
CA LEU A 76 1.63 7.89 9.20
C LEU A 76 1.97 8.66 7.91
N ALA A 77 2.73 9.75 7.99
CA ALA A 77 3.19 10.47 6.80
C ALA A 77 4.03 9.56 5.88
N ARG A 78 4.96 8.77 6.45
CA ARG A 78 5.73 7.79 5.68
C ARG A 78 4.86 6.71 5.05
N ALA A 79 3.78 6.30 5.72
CA ALA A 79 2.81 5.34 5.17
C ALA A 79 2.02 5.94 4.01
N GLU A 80 1.63 7.22 4.11
CA GLU A 80 1.00 7.95 2.99
C GLU A 80 1.92 8.02 1.78
N ASP A 81 3.18 8.39 1.98
CA ASP A 81 4.17 8.49 0.91
C ASP A 81 4.42 7.12 0.25
N ALA A 82 4.64 6.07 1.06
CA ALA A 82 4.85 4.72 0.54
C ALA A 82 3.63 4.14 -0.19
N ALA A 83 2.41 4.48 0.26
CA ALA A 83 1.19 4.08 -0.43
C ALA A 83 0.98 4.90 -1.71
N ARG A 84 1.38 6.18 -1.72
CA ARG A 84 1.28 7.05 -2.90
C ARG A 84 2.21 6.60 -4.00
N ASP A 85 3.48 6.35 -3.67
CA ASP A 85 4.46 5.81 -4.61
C ASP A 85 3.94 4.51 -5.24
N ALA A 86 3.43 3.58 -4.40
CA ALA A 86 2.95 2.29 -4.84
C ALA A 86 1.72 2.34 -5.76
N LEU A 87 0.88 3.38 -5.64
CA LEU A 87 -0.35 3.53 -6.42
C LEU A 87 -0.21 4.53 -7.56
N ASN A 88 0.95 5.17 -7.73
CA ASN A 88 1.15 6.22 -8.73
C ASN A 88 1.01 5.70 -10.16
N TRP A 89 1.35 4.43 -10.39
CA TRP A 89 1.19 3.79 -11.71
C TRP A 89 -0.26 3.85 -12.23
N LEU A 90 -1.27 3.89 -11.34
CA LEU A 90 -2.67 4.05 -11.75
C LEU A 90 -2.90 5.37 -12.49
N LEU A 91 -2.15 6.42 -12.14
CA LEU A 91 -2.18 7.70 -12.85
C LEU A 91 -1.32 7.65 -14.11
N ASP A 92 -0.10 7.13 -13.99
CA ASP A 92 0.89 7.12 -15.07
C ASP A 92 0.39 6.29 -16.28
N ASP A 93 -0.32 5.19 -16.02
CA ASP A 93 -0.93 4.33 -17.05
C ASP A 93 -2.32 4.80 -17.49
N GLY A 94 -2.85 5.89 -16.90
CA GLY A 94 -4.16 6.44 -17.24
C GLY A 94 -5.35 5.59 -16.78
N ILE A 95 -5.17 4.74 -15.77
CA ILE A 95 -6.25 3.95 -15.14
C ILE A 95 -7.14 4.83 -14.26
N ALA A 96 -6.57 5.89 -13.67
CA ALA A 96 -7.26 6.89 -12.89
C ALA A 96 -6.78 8.31 -13.24
N GLU A 97 -7.64 9.31 -13.05
CA GLU A 97 -7.31 10.72 -13.29
C GLU A 97 -6.82 11.44 -12.04
N ALA A 98 -7.26 10.99 -10.85
CA ALA A 98 -6.92 11.61 -9.58
C ALA A 98 -6.76 10.57 -8.45
N LEU A 99 -5.65 10.70 -7.71
CA LEU A 99 -5.33 9.87 -6.53
C LEU A 99 -5.06 10.75 -5.30
N SER A 100 -5.80 10.50 -4.22
CA SER A 100 -5.49 11.03 -2.89
C SER A 100 -5.43 9.92 -1.86
N ILE A 101 -4.43 9.97 -0.99
CA ILE A 101 -4.24 9.00 0.10
C ILE A 101 -4.10 9.77 1.40
N THR A 102 -4.72 9.24 2.45
CA THR A 102 -4.57 9.73 3.83
C THR A 102 -4.40 8.55 4.77
N ALA A 103 -3.33 8.54 5.55
CA ALA A 103 -3.08 7.54 6.58
C ALA A 103 -3.61 8.04 7.92
N TYR A 104 -4.14 7.13 8.70
CA TYR A 104 -4.67 7.42 10.03
C TYR A 104 -4.55 6.20 10.94
N ALA A 105 -4.74 6.39 12.23
CA ALA A 105 -4.72 5.31 13.23
C ALA A 105 -6.14 5.12 13.81
N PRO A 106 -6.96 4.21 13.25
CA PRO A 106 -8.32 3.96 13.77
C PRO A 106 -8.30 3.32 15.17
N ALA A 107 -7.26 2.53 15.48
CA ALA A 107 -7.07 1.85 16.74
C ALA A 107 -5.57 1.60 16.99
N PRO A 108 -5.16 1.26 18.23
CA PRO A 108 -3.80 0.78 18.48
C PRO A 108 -3.44 -0.37 17.55
N SER A 109 -2.24 -0.37 16.97
CA SER A 109 -1.73 -1.42 16.05
C SER A 109 -2.50 -1.61 14.72
N VAL A 110 -3.46 -0.72 14.41
CA VAL A 110 -4.15 -0.71 13.10
C VAL A 110 -3.71 0.49 12.27
N LEU A 111 -3.16 0.23 11.08
CA LEU A 111 -2.91 1.26 10.08
C LEU A 111 -4.18 1.42 9.23
N GLY A 112 -4.71 2.64 9.21
CA GLY A 112 -5.79 3.04 8.32
C GLY A 112 -5.23 3.76 7.08
N LEU A 113 -5.69 3.38 5.88
CA LEU A 113 -5.44 4.11 4.64
C LEU A 113 -6.77 4.44 3.97
N LEU A 114 -7.04 5.73 3.83
CA LEU A 114 -8.14 6.26 3.04
C LEU A 114 -7.61 6.63 1.65
N ILE A 115 -8.00 5.84 0.66
CA ILE A 115 -7.61 6.02 -0.74
C ILE A 115 -8.83 6.52 -1.51
N LYS A 116 -8.64 7.58 -2.30
CA LYS A 116 -9.66 8.07 -3.22
C LYS A 116 -9.10 8.07 -4.64
N LEU A 117 -9.85 7.44 -5.54
CA LEU A 117 -9.57 7.33 -6.98
C LEU A 117 -10.81 7.80 -7.73
N ASP A 118 -10.72 8.91 -8.45
CA ASP A 118 -11.82 9.44 -9.29
C ASP A 118 -13.19 9.50 -8.58
N GLY A 119 -13.18 9.92 -7.31
CA GLY A 119 -14.38 10.01 -6.46
C GLY A 119 -14.87 8.68 -5.85
N ARG A 120 -14.26 7.55 -6.20
CA ARG A 120 -14.41 6.27 -5.47
C ARG A 120 -13.57 6.33 -4.19
N ARG A 121 -14.08 5.72 -3.12
CA ARG A 121 -13.43 5.71 -1.80
C ARG A 121 -13.14 4.26 -1.40
N TYR A 122 -11.88 3.99 -1.08
CA TYR A 122 -11.40 2.72 -0.52
C TYR A 122 -10.82 3.00 0.86
N GLU A 123 -11.36 2.36 1.88
CA GLU A 123 -10.91 2.51 3.26
C GLU A 123 -10.33 1.18 3.73
N LEU A 124 -9.01 1.13 3.89
CA LEU A 124 -8.28 -0.06 4.32
C LEU A 124 -7.93 0.10 5.79
N GLU A 125 -8.34 -0.85 6.62
CA GLU A 125 -7.87 -0.98 8.00
C GLU A 125 -7.06 -2.27 8.10
N ILE A 126 -5.77 -2.11 8.39
CA ILE A 126 -4.79 -3.18 8.29
C ILE A 126 -4.26 -3.48 9.67
N ASN A 127 -4.54 -4.69 10.15
CA ASN A 127 -4.01 -5.22 11.40
C ASN A 127 -2.64 -5.85 11.14
N HIS A 128 -1.74 -5.72 12.12
CA HIS A 128 -0.38 -6.27 12.06
C HIS A 128 0.44 -5.74 10.87
N ALA A 129 0.14 -4.52 10.41
CA ALA A 129 0.88 -3.83 9.35
C ALA A 129 2.15 -3.14 9.85
N LEU A 130 2.05 -2.59 11.07
CA LEU A 130 3.06 -1.80 11.76
C LEU A 130 3.44 -2.45 13.09
#